data_AF-A0A1X2F3Q3-F1
#
_entry.id   AF-A0A1X2F3Q3-F1
#
_cell.length_a   1.000
_cell.length_b   1.000
_cell.length_c   1.000
_cell.angle_alpha   90.00
_cell.angle_beta   90.00
_cell.angle_gamma   90.00
#
_symmetry.space_group_name_H-M   'P 1'
#
loop_
_entity.id
_entity.type
_entity.pdbx_description
1 polymer ?
#
loop_
_entity_poly.entity_id
_entity_poly.type
_entity_poly.pdbx_seq_one_letter_code
_entity_poly.pdbx_strand_id
1 'polypeptide(L)'
;MGWVQGSWNGVTGVESSTWLAWAAWAAIALGVVALVVTNRQIQRNRQLAAEQVRPYVGMLMEPHVADWHVIELVVRNFGRTAAYDVRFFFPNPPTVAEYENASEGYADVVELQLPRELPTLAPGQEWRMVWDSALDRAEIGRSVESRFEGTVTYFDRPAQPRGWRFWQRDRRPLETKVVLDWDALPPVQRIELMTTHDLAKREKQKLELLRSLLTYFHYASKETRPDVFRAEIDRINRAVTETQDRWRTRQLDEPTDVSLRWGDGEADLGKHRSQRV
;
A
#
# COMPACT_ATOMS: atom_id res chain seq x y z
N MET A 1 -70.65 15.04 -68.17
CA MET A 1 -69.37 14.74 -67.49
C MET A 1 -68.63 16.05 -67.25
N GLY A 2 -68.59 16.58 -66.02
CA GLY A 2 -67.94 17.88 -65.77
C GLY A 2 -67.77 18.29 -64.29
N TRP A 3 -68.12 17.43 -63.34
CA TRP A 3 -68.14 17.80 -61.90
C TRP A 3 -66.90 17.35 -61.12
N VAL A 4 -65.97 16.61 -61.74
CA VAL A 4 -64.78 16.06 -61.07
C VAL A 4 -63.54 16.95 -61.25
N GLN A 5 -63.57 17.94 -62.16
CA GLN A 5 -62.43 18.84 -62.38
C GLN A 5 -62.41 20.07 -61.45
N GLY A 6 -63.47 20.35 -60.69
CA GLY A 6 -63.56 21.53 -59.83
C GLY A 6 -62.98 21.38 -58.42
N SER A 7 -62.79 20.17 -57.90
CA SER A 7 -62.36 19.96 -56.51
C SER A 7 -60.84 19.89 -56.31
N TRP A 8 -60.06 19.73 -57.39
CA TRP A 8 -58.59 19.65 -57.32
C TRP A 8 -57.92 21.02 -57.28
N ASN A 9 -58.61 22.09 -57.70
CA ASN A 9 -58.11 23.47 -57.60
C ASN A 9 -58.31 24.10 -56.21
N GLY A 10 -59.03 23.42 -55.30
CA GLY A 10 -59.24 23.89 -53.93
C GLY A 10 -58.08 23.56 -52.97
N VAL A 11 -57.21 22.61 -53.33
CA VAL A 11 -56.05 22.21 -52.51
C VAL A 11 -54.77 22.96 -52.93
N THR A 12 -54.75 23.52 -54.14
CA THR A 12 -53.64 24.35 -54.65
C THR A 12 -53.85 25.85 -54.43
N GLY A 13 -55.02 26.26 -53.94
CA GLY A 13 -55.39 27.66 -53.66
C GLY A 13 -54.99 28.17 -52.27
N VAL A 14 -54.16 27.43 -51.53
CA VAL A 14 -53.45 27.99 -50.38
C VAL A 14 -52.24 28.71 -50.96
N GLU A 15 -52.26 30.05 -50.93
CA GLU A 15 -51.15 30.89 -51.40
C GLU A 15 -49.80 30.27 -51.00
N SER A 16 -48.87 30.24 -51.95
CA SER A 16 -47.51 29.73 -51.78
C SER A 16 -46.81 30.34 -50.54
N SER A 17 -47.25 31.54 -50.13
CA SER A 17 -46.86 32.26 -48.90
C SER A 17 -47.14 31.46 -47.62
N THR A 18 -48.29 30.78 -47.53
CA THR A 18 -48.73 30.05 -46.34
C THR A 18 -47.91 28.79 -46.12
N TRP A 19 -47.59 28.05 -47.19
CA TRP A 19 -46.72 26.87 -47.11
C TRP A 19 -45.27 27.23 -46.72
N LEU A 20 -44.78 28.38 -47.18
CA LEU A 20 -43.47 28.91 -46.76
C LEU A 20 -43.44 29.26 -45.28
N ALA A 21 -44.52 29.84 -44.73
CA ALA A 21 -44.62 30.14 -43.31
C ALA A 21 -44.59 28.86 -42.45
N TRP A 22 -45.32 27.81 -42.86
CA TRP A 22 -45.29 26.50 -42.18
C TRP A 22 -43.91 25.83 -42.26
N ALA A 23 -43.22 25.93 -43.40
CA ALA A 23 -41.86 25.41 -43.55
C ALA A 23 -40.87 26.13 -42.61
N ALA A 24 -40.99 27.45 -42.46
CA ALA A 24 -40.16 28.22 -41.53
C ALA A 24 -40.38 27.79 -40.07
N TRP A 25 -41.64 27.59 -39.65
CA TRP A 25 -41.95 27.06 -38.31
C TRP A 25 -41.44 25.64 -38.10
N ALA A 26 -41.54 24.77 -39.11
CA ALA A 26 -40.99 23.42 -39.05
C ALA A 26 -39.46 23.43 -38.92
N ALA A 27 -38.77 24.33 -39.63
CA ALA A 27 -37.33 24.51 -39.52
C ALA A 27 -36.91 24.99 -38.12
N ILE A 28 -37.65 25.93 -37.53
CA ILE A 28 -37.41 26.38 -36.15
C ILE A 28 -37.64 25.23 -35.16
N ALA A 29 -38.73 24.47 -35.31
CA ALA A 29 -39.03 23.34 -34.45
C ALA A 29 -37.94 22.25 -34.54
N LEU A 30 -37.46 21.93 -35.75
CA LEU A 30 -36.32 21.03 -35.96
C LEU A 30 -35.05 21.56 -35.29
N GLY A 31 -34.78 22.87 -35.40
CA GLY A 31 -33.65 23.51 -34.73
C GLY A 31 -33.72 23.39 -33.20
N VAL A 32 -34.90 23.62 -32.61
CA VAL A 32 -35.12 23.46 -31.17
C VAL A 32 -34.95 22.01 -30.73
N VAL A 33 -35.51 21.05 -31.47
CA VAL A 33 -35.36 19.62 -31.17
C VAL A 33 -33.90 19.19 -31.25
N ALA A 34 -33.18 19.60 -32.31
CA ALA A 34 -31.75 19.34 -32.45
C ALA A 34 -30.97 19.90 -31.25
N LEU A 35 -31.22 21.16 -30.86
CA LEU A 35 -30.57 21.79 -29.70
C LEU A 35 -30.81 20.99 -28.41
N VAL A 36 -32.04 20.54 -28.16
CA VAL A 36 -32.40 19.76 -26.97
C VAL A 36 -31.70 18.40 -26.96
N VAL A 37 -31.67 17.70 -28.10
CA VAL A 37 -31.01 16.41 -28.23
C VAL A 37 -29.50 16.54 -28.05
N THR A 38 -28.87 17.51 -28.73
CA THR A 38 -27.44 17.77 -28.60
C THR A 38 -27.08 18.14 -27.16
N ASN A 39 -27.87 18.99 -26.49
CA ASN A 39 -27.63 19.33 -25.09
C ASN A 39 -27.72 18.09 -24.19
N ARG A 40 -28.75 17.24 -24.37
CA ARG A 40 -28.86 15.96 -23.64
C ARG A 40 -27.66 15.04 -23.89
N GLN A 41 -27.19 14.96 -25.13
CA GLN A 41 -26.04 14.13 -25.50
C GLN A 41 -24.74 14.65 -24.88
N ILE A 42 -24.53 15.97 -24.87
CA ILE A 42 -23.38 16.59 -24.20
C ILE A 42 -23.42 16.32 -22.69
N GLN A 43 -24.59 16.43 -22.05
CA GLN A 43 -24.71 16.16 -20.62
C GLN A 43 -24.37 14.70 -20.28
N ARG A 44 -24.85 13.74 -21.08
CA ARG A 44 -24.49 12.32 -20.92
C ARG A 44 -23.00 12.08 -21.14
N ASN A 45 -22.43 12.64 -22.20
CA ASN A 45 -21.00 12.51 -22.47
C ASN A 45 -20.15 13.12 -21.34
N ARG A 46 -20.58 14.24 -20.75
CA ARG A 46 -19.91 14.84 -19.59
C ARG A 46 -19.96 13.95 -18.37
N GLN A 47 -21.08 13.27 -18.12
CA GLN A 47 -21.21 12.31 -17.01
C GLN A 47 -20.28 11.10 -17.21
N LEU A 48 -20.28 10.52 -18.41
CA LEU A 48 -19.41 9.39 -18.75
C LEU A 48 -17.92 9.77 -18.70
N ALA A 49 -17.56 10.94 -19.21
CA ALA A 49 -16.19 11.45 -19.11
C ALA A 49 -15.79 11.67 -17.65
N ALA A 50 -16.68 12.21 -16.82
CA ALA A 50 -16.45 12.37 -15.39
C ALA A 50 -16.38 11.04 -14.62
N GLU A 51 -16.91 9.95 -15.17
CA GLU A 51 -16.77 8.59 -14.61
C GLU A 51 -15.45 7.92 -14.99
N GLN A 52 -15.01 8.07 -16.25
CA GLN A 52 -13.75 7.49 -16.73
C GLN A 52 -12.51 8.19 -16.16
N VAL A 53 -12.66 9.43 -15.72
CA VAL A 53 -11.56 10.30 -15.27
C VAL A 53 -11.57 10.47 -13.74
N ARG A 54 -12.18 9.52 -13.01
CA ARG A 54 -12.22 9.55 -11.54
C ARG A 54 -10.87 9.19 -10.91
N PRO A 55 -10.53 9.77 -9.75
CA PRO A 55 -9.47 9.23 -8.91
C PRO A 55 -9.95 7.90 -8.33
N TYR A 56 -9.01 7.00 -8.06
CA TYR A 56 -9.29 5.74 -7.37
C TYR A 56 -8.16 5.48 -6.40
N VAL A 57 -8.41 5.73 -5.11
CA VAL A 57 -7.41 5.55 -4.06
C VAL A 57 -7.64 4.22 -3.38
N GLY A 58 -6.64 3.37 -3.41
CA GLY A 58 -6.59 2.10 -2.69
C GLY A 58 -5.51 2.13 -1.62
N MET A 59 -5.65 1.23 -0.66
CA MET A 59 -4.68 1.00 0.40
C MET A 59 -4.42 -0.50 0.47
N LEU A 60 -3.15 -0.88 0.53
CA LEU A 60 -2.69 -2.25 0.31
C LEU A 60 -1.44 -2.54 1.12
N MET A 61 -1.17 -3.82 1.32
CA MET A 61 -0.02 -4.34 2.06
C MET A 61 0.97 -4.92 1.05
N GLU A 62 2.19 -4.41 1.06
CA GLU A 62 3.28 -4.88 0.19
C GLU A 62 4.50 -5.28 1.03
N PRO A 63 5.18 -6.38 0.70
CA PRO A 63 6.47 -6.68 1.30
C PRO A 63 7.52 -5.65 0.85
N HIS A 64 8.42 -5.30 1.77
CA HIS A 64 9.55 -4.43 1.46
C HIS A 64 10.51 -5.11 0.48
N VAL A 65 11.14 -4.31 -0.40
CA VAL A 65 11.98 -4.83 -1.49
C VAL A 65 13.30 -5.42 -0.97
N ALA A 66 13.88 -4.82 0.08
CA ALA A 66 15.11 -5.31 0.67
C ALA A 66 14.87 -6.37 1.76
N ASP A 67 13.77 -6.23 2.51
CA ASP A 67 13.44 -7.09 3.65
C ASP A 67 12.07 -7.71 3.45
N TRP A 68 12.08 -8.92 2.92
CA TRP A 68 10.90 -9.69 2.57
C TRP A 68 9.94 -9.95 3.75
N HIS A 69 10.44 -9.89 4.99
CA HIS A 69 9.65 -10.06 6.22
C HIS A 69 9.05 -8.78 6.76
N VAL A 70 9.44 -7.61 6.21
CA VAL A 70 8.88 -6.31 6.59
C VAL A 70 7.73 -6.01 5.64
N ILE A 71 6.56 -5.72 6.22
CA ILE A 71 5.38 -5.33 5.46
C ILE A 71 5.23 -3.82 5.53
N GLU A 72 5.03 -3.23 4.37
CA GLU A 72 4.71 -1.82 4.19
C GLU A 72 3.22 -1.63 3.91
N LEU A 73 2.72 -0.53 4.42
CA LEU A 73 1.39 -0.04 4.14
C LEU A 73 1.48 1.02 3.04
N VAL A 74 0.84 0.73 1.91
CA VAL A 74 0.91 1.55 0.71
C VAL A 74 -0.46 2.13 0.41
N VAL A 75 -0.54 3.44 0.28
CA VAL A 75 -1.72 4.17 -0.19
C VAL A 75 -1.42 4.70 -1.58
N ARG A 76 -2.18 4.26 -2.58
CA ARG A 76 -1.91 4.54 -3.99
C ARG A 76 -3.14 5.08 -4.71
N ASN A 77 -2.92 6.08 -5.56
CA ASN A 77 -3.93 6.49 -6.53
C ASN A 77 -3.76 5.73 -7.86
N PHE A 78 -4.68 4.81 -8.10
CA PHE A 78 -4.80 4.03 -9.33
C PHE A 78 -5.66 4.74 -10.40
N GLY A 79 -6.29 5.86 -10.05
CA GLY A 79 -7.12 6.64 -10.96
C GLY A 79 -6.31 7.47 -11.95
N ARG A 80 -7.03 8.09 -12.90
CA ARG A 80 -6.42 8.97 -13.93
C ARG A 80 -6.30 10.43 -13.50
N THR A 81 -6.84 10.79 -12.34
CA THR A 81 -6.83 12.14 -11.78
C THR A 81 -6.34 12.15 -10.35
N ALA A 82 -5.87 13.32 -9.89
CA ALA A 82 -5.42 13.48 -8.52
C ALA A 82 -6.58 13.33 -7.53
N ALA A 83 -6.31 12.66 -6.42
CA ALA A 83 -7.21 12.58 -5.28
C ALA A 83 -6.84 13.67 -4.27
N TYR A 84 -7.84 14.33 -3.69
CA TYR A 84 -7.65 15.40 -2.71
C TYR A 84 -8.27 15.03 -1.36
N ASP A 85 -7.67 15.55 -0.29
CA ASP A 85 -8.07 15.34 1.11
C ASP A 85 -8.36 13.87 1.42
N VAL A 86 -7.38 12.99 1.14
CA VAL A 86 -7.52 11.56 1.39
C VAL A 86 -7.51 11.33 2.90
N ARG A 87 -8.54 10.66 3.42
CA ARG A 87 -8.72 10.37 4.85
C ARG A 87 -8.97 8.89 5.07
N PHE A 88 -8.48 8.42 6.21
CA PHE A 88 -8.55 7.02 6.61
C PHE A 88 -9.55 6.88 7.76
N PHE A 89 -10.48 5.94 7.63
CA PHE A 89 -11.42 5.61 8.68
C PHE A 89 -11.42 4.11 8.92
N PHE A 90 -11.04 3.70 10.13
CA PHE A 90 -11.00 2.31 10.56
C PHE A 90 -11.80 2.18 11.86
N PRO A 91 -12.87 1.37 11.91
CA PRO A 91 -13.58 1.07 13.16
C PRO A 91 -12.66 0.40 14.20
N ASN A 92 -11.83 -0.52 13.72
CA ASN A 92 -10.73 -1.12 14.49
C ASN A 92 -9.42 -0.60 13.88
N PRO A 93 -8.68 0.28 14.58
CA PRO A 93 -7.45 0.85 14.04
C PRO A 93 -6.41 -0.26 13.79
N PRO A 94 -5.61 -0.16 12.70
CA PRO A 94 -4.53 -1.10 12.46
C PRO A 94 -3.54 -1.08 13.63
N THR A 95 -3.01 -2.24 14.02
CA THR A 95 -2.07 -2.36 15.14
C THR A 95 -0.66 -2.70 14.69
N VAL A 96 0.33 -2.30 15.49
CA VAL A 96 1.77 -2.53 15.31
C VAL A 96 2.38 -2.98 16.63
N ALA A 97 3.38 -3.86 16.57
CA ALA A 97 4.16 -4.23 17.75
C ALA A 97 5.25 -3.19 18.06
N GLU A 98 5.31 -2.73 19.30
CA GLU A 98 6.31 -1.80 19.81
C GLU A 98 7.50 -2.57 20.42
N TYR A 99 8.63 -2.58 19.72
CA TYR A 99 9.81 -3.35 20.13
C TYR A 99 10.84 -2.54 20.94
N GLU A 100 10.81 -1.20 20.90
CA GLU A 100 11.83 -0.36 21.56
C GLU A 100 11.75 -0.38 23.11
N ASN A 101 10.60 -0.75 23.69
CA ASN A 101 10.36 -0.75 25.14
C ASN A 101 10.14 -2.14 25.75
N ALA A 102 10.37 -3.21 24.99
CA ALA A 102 10.12 -4.59 25.43
C ALA A 102 11.16 -5.05 26.48
N SER A 103 10.93 -4.66 27.73
CA SER A 103 11.79 -5.00 28.88
C SER A 103 11.75 -6.50 29.22
N GLU A 104 10.75 -7.24 28.72
CA GLU A 104 10.47 -8.64 29.08
C GLU A 104 10.29 -9.58 27.87
N GLY A 105 10.67 -9.14 26.65
CA GLY A 105 10.58 -9.97 25.44
C GLY A 105 9.16 -10.15 24.88
N TYR A 106 8.16 -9.52 25.48
CA TYR A 106 6.83 -9.35 24.90
C TYR A 106 6.75 -7.95 24.28
N ALA A 107 6.52 -7.88 22.97
CA ALA A 107 6.25 -6.63 22.29
C ALA A 107 4.82 -6.17 22.63
N ASP A 108 4.68 -4.92 23.07
CA ASP A 108 3.37 -4.35 23.36
C ASP A 108 2.67 -4.01 22.03
N VAL A 109 1.38 -4.28 21.93
CA VAL A 109 0.61 -4.02 20.70
C VAL A 109 -0.02 -2.63 20.80
N VAL A 110 0.39 -1.73 19.91
CA VAL A 110 -0.04 -0.33 19.88
C VAL A 110 -0.76 -0.01 18.57
N GLU A 111 -1.56 1.05 18.56
CA GLU A 111 -2.23 1.54 17.35
C GLU A 111 -1.24 2.17 16.36
N LEU A 112 -1.33 1.77 15.10
CA LEU A 112 -0.56 2.32 14.00
C LEU A 112 -0.95 3.78 13.75
N GLN A 113 0.01 4.68 13.87
CA GLN A 113 -0.20 6.11 13.67
C GLN A 113 -0.28 6.46 12.18
N LEU A 114 -1.50 6.53 11.65
CA LEU A 114 -1.77 7.01 10.30
C LEU A 114 -1.83 8.55 10.26
N PRO A 115 -1.38 9.18 9.16
CA PRO A 115 -1.57 10.61 8.97
C PRO A 115 -3.06 10.94 8.91
N ARG A 116 -3.47 12.05 9.52
CA ARG A 116 -4.87 12.48 9.59
C ARG A 116 -5.49 12.66 8.20
N GLU A 117 -4.72 13.22 7.27
CA GLU A 117 -5.10 13.36 5.87
C GLU A 117 -3.86 13.46 4.97
N LEU A 118 -4.00 13.00 3.72
CA LEU A 118 -3.06 13.31 2.65
C LEU A 118 -3.69 14.40 1.77
N PRO A 119 -3.12 15.62 1.72
CA PRO A 119 -3.75 16.75 1.02
C PRO A 119 -3.98 16.48 -0.47
N THR A 120 -3.03 15.82 -1.12
CA THR A 120 -3.12 15.49 -2.54
C THR A 120 -2.31 14.24 -2.84
N LEU A 121 -2.90 13.34 -3.64
CA LEU A 121 -2.27 12.15 -4.18
C LEU A 121 -2.43 12.16 -5.70
N ALA A 122 -1.35 12.48 -6.42
CA ALA A 122 -1.36 12.55 -7.89
C ALA A 122 -1.64 11.17 -8.52
N PRO A 123 -2.05 11.11 -9.81
CA PRO A 123 -2.24 9.84 -10.51
C PRO A 123 -0.96 8.99 -10.46
N GLY A 124 -1.06 7.74 -10.01
CA GLY A 124 0.07 6.84 -9.87
C GLY A 124 1.00 7.14 -8.69
N GLN A 125 0.76 8.21 -7.92
CA GLN A 125 1.54 8.52 -6.74
C GLN A 125 1.19 7.56 -5.60
N GLU A 126 2.22 7.21 -4.84
CA GLU A 126 2.16 6.31 -3.69
C GLU A 126 2.66 7.05 -2.45
N TRP A 127 1.98 6.82 -1.34
CA TRP A 127 2.48 7.12 0.00
C TRP A 127 2.71 5.78 0.70
N ARG A 128 3.88 5.59 1.28
CA ARG A 128 4.31 4.33 1.89
C ARG A 128 4.77 4.60 3.32
N MET A 129 4.47 3.68 4.21
CA MET A 129 5.10 3.61 5.52
C MET A 129 5.40 2.16 5.87
N VAL A 130 6.46 1.94 6.64
CA VAL A 130 6.73 0.63 7.24
C VAL A 130 5.66 0.38 8.29
N TRP A 131 5.03 -0.81 8.24
CA TRP A 131 4.00 -1.19 9.19
C TRP A 131 4.58 -2.08 10.29
N ASP A 132 4.94 -3.33 9.98
CA ASP A 132 5.43 -4.30 10.97
C ASP A 132 6.16 -5.47 10.28
N SER A 133 6.84 -6.32 11.04
CA SER A 133 7.38 -7.57 10.53
C SER A 133 6.38 -8.72 10.65
N ALA A 134 6.16 -9.43 9.54
CA ALA A 134 5.32 -10.63 9.51
C ALA A 134 5.88 -11.80 10.34
N LEU A 135 7.21 -11.87 10.54
CA LEU A 135 7.84 -12.91 11.34
C LEU A 135 7.58 -12.68 12.83
N ASP A 136 7.87 -11.48 13.30
CA ASP A 136 7.71 -11.11 14.71
C ASP A 136 6.22 -11.18 15.11
N ARG A 137 5.32 -10.76 14.21
CA ARG A 137 3.88 -10.90 14.40
C ARG A 137 3.40 -12.35 14.50
N ALA A 138 4.06 -13.28 13.80
CA ALA A 138 3.77 -14.71 13.93
C ALA A 138 4.28 -15.29 15.26
N GLU A 139 5.36 -14.74 15.83
CA GLU A 139 5.90 -15.13 17.13
C GLU A 139 5.01 -14.66 18.30
N ILE A 140 4.41 -13.47 18.18
CA ILE A 140 3.43 -12.93 19.16
C ILE A 140 2.13 -13.78 19.17
N GLY A 141 1.81 -14.47 18.07
CA GLY A 141 0.73 -15.45 17.98
C GLY A 141 -0.67 -14.84 17.79
N ARG A 142 -1.72 -15.62 18.11
CA ARG A 142 -3.14 -15.27 17.85
C ARG A 142 -3.71 -14.11 18.69
N SER A 143 -2.89 -13.45 19.50
CA SER A 143 -3.31 -12.32 20.34
C SER A 143 -3.45 -11.01 19.56
N VAL A 144 -2.92 -10.94 18.33
CA VAL A 144 -2.99 -9.75 17.46
C VAL A 144 -4.04 -9.94 16.37
N GLU A 145 -4.91 -8.95 16.18
CA GLU A 145 -5.95 -8.97 15.15
C GLU A 145 -5.31 -9.01 13.74
N SER A 146 -5.66 -10.00 12.91
CA SER A 146 -5.04 -10.18 11.60
C SER A 146 -5.69 -9.35 10.49
N ARG A 147 -6.94 -8.91 10.68
CA ARG A 147 -7.76 -8.28 9.65
C ARG A 147 -8.35 -6.96 10.12
N PHE A 148 -8.07 -5.90 9.36
CA PHE A 148 -8.58 -4.56 9.60
C PHE A 148 -9.42 -4.09 8.41
N GLU A 149 -10.69 -3.82 8.65
CA GLU A 149 -11.58 -3.25 7.65
C GLU A 149 -11.65 -1.73 7.82
N GLY A 150 -11.48 -1.01 6.72
CA GLY A 150 -11.48 0.44 6.70
C GLY A 150 -12.14 1.02 5.47
N THR A 151 -12.33 2.32 5.49
CA THR A 151 -12.80 3.11 4.35
C THR A 151 -11.86 4.28 4.13
N VAL A 152 -11.45 4.46 2.88
CA VAL A 152 -10.67 5.61 2.43
C VAL A 152 -11.63 6.57 1.74
N THR A 153 -11.72 7.79 2.25
CA THR A 153 -12.55 8.86 1.68
C THR A 153 -11.67 9.89 1.00
N TYR A 154 -12.05 10.34 -0.20
CA TYR A 154 -11.27 11.31 -0.99
C TYR A 154 -12.17 12.09 -1.96
N PHE A 155 -11.62 13.11 -2.60
CA PHE A 155 -12.34 13.98 -3.54
C PHE A 155 -11.65 14.08 -4.90
N ASP A 156 -12.45 14.36 -5.94
CA ASP A 156 -12.02 14.57 -7.33
C ASP A 156 -11.46 15.97 -7.59
N ARG A 157 -11.64 16.90 -6.64
CA ARG A 157 -11.24 18.30 -6.77
C ARG A 157 -10.82 18.91 -5.43
N PRO A 158 -9.91 19.90 -5.45
CA PRO A 158 -9.42 20.54 -4.24
C PRO A 158 -10.53 21.31 -3.51
N ALA A 159 -10.38 21.45 -2.19
CA ALA A 159 -11.22 22.35 -1.41
C ALA A 159 -11.03 23.80 -1.89
N GLN A 160 -12.11 24.44 -2.32
CA GLN A 160 -12.05 25.84 -2.75
C GLN A 160 -12.43 26.75 -1.55
N PRO A 161 -11.70 27.86 -1.30
CA PRO A 161 -12.00 28.73 -0.17
C PRO A 161 -13.42 29.28 -0.27
N ARG A 162 -14.08 29.41 0.89
CA ARG A 162 -15.50 29.76 1.08
C ARG A 162 -15.92 31.14 0.53
N GLY A 163 -15.01 31.87 -0.12
CA GLY A 163 -15.25 33.19 -0.67
C GLY A 163 -15.87 33.11 -2.06
N TRP A 164 -17.18 33.36 -2.13
CA TRP A 164 -17.90 33.79 -3.33
C TRP A 164 -18.25 32.68 -4.34
N ARG A 165 -19.29 31.87 -4.06
CA ARG A 165 -20.11 31.23 -5.11
C ARG A 165 -21.41 30.59 -4.60
N PHE A 166 -22.52 31.13 -5.07
CA PHE A 166 -23.87 30.58 -4.89
C PHE A 166 -24.26 29.51 -5.93
N TRP A 167 -23.40 29.22 -6.92
CA TRP A 167 -23.74 28.41 -8.10
C TRP A 167 -22.84 27.18 -8.31
N GLN A 168 -21.87 26.90 -7.42
CA GLN A 168 -21.03 25.72 -7.55
C GLN A 168 -21.57 24.55 -6.76
N ARG A 169 -21.67 23.39 -7.41
CA ARG A 169 -22.00 22.12 -6.76
C ARG A 169 -20.95 21.78 -5.71
N ASP A 170 -21.42 21.32 -4.54
CA ASP A 170 -20.58 20.69 -3.53
C ASP A 170 -19.81 19.50 -4.10
N ARG A 171 -18.56 19.34 -3.64
CA ARG A 171 -17.73 18.17 -3.96
C ARG A 171 -18.40 16.91 -3.42
N ARG A 172 -18.40 15.85 -4.22
CA ARG A 172 -18.95 14.56 -3.81
C ARG A 172 -17.83 13.75 -3.18
N PRO A 173 -17.99 13.26 -1.93
CA PRO A 173 -17.04 12.34 -1.37
C PRO A 173 -17.06 11.04 -2.18
N LEU A 174 -15.87 10.55 -2.50
CA LEU A 174 -15.66 9.24 -3.07
C LEU A 174 -15.11 8.35 -1.95
N GLU A 175 -15.56 7.10 -1.93
CA GLU A 175 -15.22 6.15 -0.88
C GLU A 175 -14.68 4.87 -1.52
N THR A 176 -13.68 4.28 -0.89
CA THR A 176 -13.15 2.97 -1.25
C THR A 176 -13.02 2.14 0.01
N LYS A 177 -13.68 0.98 -0.01
CA LYS A 177 -13.56 -0.01 1.07
C LYS A 177 -12.22 -0.69 0.96
N VAL A 178 -11.54 -0.81 2.09
CA VAL A 178 -10.20 -1.39 2.21
C VAL A 178 -10.26 -2.49 3.24
N VAL A 179 -9.58 -3.59 2.95
CA VAL A 179 -9.37 -4.68 3.90
C VAL A 179 -7.87 -4.95 3.93
N LEU A 180 -7.27 -4.76 5.10
CA LEU A 180 -5.87 -5.06 5.36
C LEU A 180 -5.85 -6.37 6.13
N ASP A 181 -5.46 -7.45 5.45
CA ASP A 181 -5.49 -8.80 5.99
C ASP A 181 -4.09 -9.40 5.95
N TRP A 182 -3.54 -9.63 7.12
CA TRP A 182 -2.23 -10.27 7.30
C TRP A 182 -2.26 -11.75 6.92
N ASP A 183 -3.41 -12.42 7.05
CA ASP A 183 -3.56 -13.84 6.67
C ASP A 183 -3.65 -14.01 5.15
N ALA A 184 -3.97 -12.93 4.43
CA ALA A 184 -3.99 -12.91 2.96
C ALA A 184 -2.60 -12.72 2.33
N LEU A 185 -1.60 -12.32 3.13
CA LEU A 185 -0.23 -12.19 2.64
C LEU A 185 0.36 -13.58 2.33
N PRO A 186 1.18 -13.70 1.28
CA PRO A 186 1.88 -14.95 1.01
C PRO A 186 2.72 -15.33 2.23
N PRO A 187 2.78 -16.63 2.60
CA PRO A 187 3.51 -17.07 3.77
C PRO A 187 4.95 -16.61 3.65
N VAL A 188 5.36 -15.88 4.68
CA VAL A 188 6.66 -15.22 4.79
C VAL A 188 7.63 -16.29 5.30
N GLN A 189 7.83 -17.34 4.51
CA GLN A 189 8.83 -18.38 4.75
C GLN A 189 9.71 -18.52 3.51
N ARG A 190 10.89 -17.91 3.56
CA ARG A 190 11.93 -18.18 2.57
C ARG A 190 12.81 -19.31 3.10
N ILE A 191 12.79 -20.45 2.42
CA ILE A 191 13.75 -21.52 2.69
C ILE A 191 15.07 -21.07 2.06
N GLU A 192 15.95 -20.47 2.85
CA GLU A 192 17.35 -20.35 2.46
C GLU A 192 17.98 -21.74 2.56
N LEU A 193 18.10 -22.42 1.42
CA LEU A 193 18.96 -23.59 1.32
C LEU A 193 20.40 -23.12 1.46
N MET A 194 20.89 -23.04 2.70
CA MET A 194 22.31 -22.90 2.93
C MET A 194 22.98 -24.15 2.36
N THR A 195 23.84 -23.95 1.38
CA THR A 195 24.65 -25.06 0.88
C THR A 195 25.59 -25.50 2.00
N THR A 196 26.04 -26.75 1.97
CA THR A 196 27.03 -27.26 2.94
C THR A 196 28.30 -26.40 2.97
N HIS A 197 28.62 -25.70 1.88
CA HIS A 197 29.70 -24.74 1.80
C HIS A 197 29.46 -23.49 2.65
N ASP A 198 28.23 -22.94 2.64
CA ASP A 198 27.88 -21.75 3.41
C ASP A 198 27.86 -22.07 4.92
N LEU A 199 27.35 -23.24 5.29
CA LEU A 199 27.43 -23.75 6.66
C LEU A 199 28.88 -23.92 7.12
N ALA A 200 29.72 -24.57 6.31
CA ALA A 200 31.14 -24.74 6.61
C ALA A 200 31.88 -23.41 6.72
N LYS A 201 31.54 -22.42 5.88
CA LYS A 201 32.11 -21.07 5.94
C LYS A 201 31.73 -20.36 7.24
N ARG A 202 30.47 -20.50 7.70
CA ARG A 202 30.00 -19.96 8.99
C ARG A 202 30.70 -20.64 10.17
N GLU A 203 30.79 -21.96 10.18
CA GLU A 203 31.49 -22.71 11.23
C GLU A 203 32.96 -22.33 11.31
N LYS A 204 33.63 -22.21 10.16
CA LYS A 204 35.01 -21.74 10.09
C LYS A 204 35.16 -20.34 10.71
N GLN A 205 34.28 -19.40 10.39
CA GLN A 205 34.32 -18.05 10.98
C GLN A 205 34.12 -18.06 12.50
N LYS A 206 33.20 -18.89 13.01
CA LYS A 206 33.00 -19.07 14.46
C LYS A 206 34.26 -19.63 15.13
N LEU A 207 34.89 -20.63 14.52
CA LEU A 207 36.13 -21.23 15.03
C LEU A 207 37.31 -20.25 14.99
N GLU A 208 37.42 -19.40 13.97
CA GLU A 208 38.44 -18.35 13.88
C GLU A 208 38.27 -17.29 14.98
N LEU A 209 37.02 -16.90 15.30
CA LEU A 209 36.73 -16.00 16.41
C LEU A 209 37.04 -16.63 17.77
N LEU A 210 36.70 -17.91 17.97
CA LEU A 210 37.06 -18.61 19.21
C LEU A 210 38.58 -18.75 19.36
N ARG A 211 39.29 -19.00 18.26
CA ARG A 211 40.75 -19.06 18.25
C ARG A 211 41.37 -17.71 18.60
N SER A 212 40.86 -16.59 18.09
CA SER A 212 41.40 -15.27 18.42
C SER A 212 41.19 -14.92 19.90
N LEU A 213 40.01 -15.24 20.46
CA LEU A 213 39.72 -15.09 21.88
C LEU A 213 40.63 -15.97 22.76
N LEU A 214 40.80 -17.25 22.42
CA LEU A 214 41.71 -18.15 23.12
C LEU A 214 43.16 -17.66 23.08
N THR A 215 43.60 -17.13 21.94
CA THR A 215 44.95 -16.57 21.78
C THR A 215 45.12 -15.35 22.69
N TYR A 216 44.10 -14.49 22.79
CA TYR A 216 44.09 -13.36 23.72
C TYR A 216 44.21 -13.82 25.17
N PHE A 217 43.38 -14.75 25.63
CA PHE A 217 43.44 -15.25 27.00
C PHE A 217 44.77 -15.97 27.30
N HIS A 218 45.31 -16.72 26.34
CA HIS A 218 46.61 -17.36 26.47
C HIS A 218 47.76 -16.35 26.58
N TYR A 219 47.72 -15.27 25.81
CA TYR A 219 48.71 -14.20 25.88
C TYR A 219 48.57 -13.40 27.18
N ALA A 220 47.34 -13.08 27.56
CA ALA A 220 47.01 -12.32 28.77
C ALA A 220 47.36 -13.06 30.07
N SER A 221 47.32 -14.40 30.05
CA SER A 221 47.73 -15.21 31.21
C SER A 221 49.25 -15.32 31.39
N LYS A 222 50.06 -15.00 30.36
CA LYS A 222 51.53 -15.10 30.41
C LYS A 222 52.24 -13.78 30.67
N GLU A 223 51.65 -12.65 30.26
CA GLU A 223 52.29 -11.34 30.34
C GLU A 223 51.53 -10.44 31.32
N THR A 224 52.07 -10.16 32.51
CA THR A 224 51.36 -9.41 33.58
C THR A 224 51.57 -7.88 33.54
N ARG A 225 52.10 -7.33 32.44
CA ARG A 225 52.48 -5.91 32.35
C ARG A 225 51.29 -5.03 31.92
N PRO A 226 50.89 -4.03 32.73
CA PRO A 226 49.68 -3.22 32.51
C PRO A 226 49.69 -2.41 31.20
N ASP A 227 50.87 -1.96 30.76
CA ASP A 227 51.00 -1.11 29.57
C ASP A 227 50.80 -1.90 28.26
N VAL A 228 51.17 -3.18 28.26
CA VAL A 228 51.03 -4.09 27.13
C VAL A 228 49.56 -4.51 26.96
N PHE A 229 48.84 -4.69 28.08
CA PHE A 229 47.41 -4.97 28.04
C PHE A 229 46.60 -3.84 27.39
N ARG A 230 46.89 -2.59 27.75
CA ARG A 230 46.20 -1.42 27.15
C ARG A 230 46.45 -1.35 25.65
N ALA A 231 47.70 -1.54 25.22
CA ALA A 231 48.05 -1.53 23.81
C ALA A 231 47.35 -2.66 23.01
N GLU A 232 47.21 -3.86 23.59
CA GLU A 232 46.54 -4.99 22.91
C GLU A 232 45.00 -4.85 22.93
N ILE A 233 44.41 -4.32 24.01
CA ILE A 233 42.98 -3.97 24.06
C ILE A 233 42.66 -2.94 22.97
N ASP A 234 43.49 -1.90 22.82
CA ASP A 234 43.29 -0.88 21.77
C ASP A 234 43.46 -1.46 20.36
N ARG A 235 44.29 -2.49 20.19
CA ARG A 235 44.46 -3.20 18.92
C ARG A 235 43.24 -4.05 18.59
N ILE A 236 42.73 -4.80 19.57
CA ILE A 236 41.54 -5.64 19.42
C ILE A 236 40.30 -4.78 19.20
N ASN A 237 40.12 -3.70 19.97
CA ASN A 237 39.02 -2.76 19.78
C ASN A 237 39.02 -2.19 18.37
N ARG A 238 40.18 -1.77 17.85
CA ARG A 238 40.30 -1.32 16.44
C ARG A 238 39.94 -2.41 15.45
N ALA A 239 40.41 -3.65 15.65
CA ALA A 239 40.08 -4.78 14.78
C ALA A 239 38.58 -5.13 14.83
N VAL A 240 37.96 -5.02 16.00
CA VAL A 240 36.51 -5.20 16.18
C VAL A 240 35.74 -4.09 15.48
N THR A 241 36.13 -2.83 15.64
CA THR A 241 35.48 -1.69 14.95
C THR A 241 35.61 -1.83 13.44
N GLU A 242 36.79 -2.17 12.91
CA GLU A 242 36.98 -2.36 11.47
C GLU A 242 36.17 -3.54 10.92
N THR A 243 36.02 -4.60 11.72
CA THR A 243 35.17 -5.74 11.37
C THR A 243 33.70 -5.31 11.40
N GLN A 244 33.24 -4.64 12.46
CA GLN A 244 31.88 -4.11 12.58
C GLN A 244 31.52 -3.16 11.44
N ASP A 245 32.43 -2.27 11.05
CA ASP A 245 32.22 -1.36 9.93
C ASP A 245 32.13 -2.14 8.60
N ARG A 246 32.99 -3.14 8.39
CA ARG A 246 32.85 -4.06 7.24
C ARG A 246 31.52 -4.81 7.23
N TRP A 247 31.01 -5.22 8.39
CA TRP A 247 29.70 -5.87 8.50
C TRP A 247 28.56 -4.89 8.21
N ARG A 248 28.57 -3.67 8.78
CA ARG A 248 27.58 -2.62 8.48
C ARG A 248 27.53 -2.26 7.00
N THR A 249 28.68 -2.19 6.35
CA THR A 249 28.73 -1.87 4.92
C THR A 249 28.13 -3.00 4.07
N ARG A 250 28.21 -4.25 4.53
CA ARG A 250 27.65 -5.41 3.83
C ARG A 250 26.15 -5.61 4.08
N GLN A 251 25.68 -5.23 5.26
CA GLN A 251 24.27 -5.33 5.68
C GLN A 251 23.32 -4.42 4.88
N LEU A 252 23.83 -3.40 4.19
CA LEU A 252 23.03 -2.60 3.26
C LEU A 252 22.73 -3.31 1.93
N ASP A 253 23.50 -4.34 1.59
CA ASP A 253 23.40 -5.08 0.32
C ASP A 253 22.85 -6.51 0.48
N GLU A 254 22.70 -7.01 1.72
CA GLU A 254 22.35 -8.40 2.02
C GLU A 254 21.06 -8.45 2.88
N PRO A 255 20.02 -9.20 2.48
CA PRO A 255 18.74 -9.26 3.20
C PRO A 255 18.93 -9.79 4.62
N THR A 256 18.09 -9.32 5.56
CA THR A 256 18.13 -9.73 6.97
C THR A 256 17.99 -11.27 7.10
N ASP A 257 19.05 -11.93 7.57
CA ASP A 257 19.10 -13.38 7.82
C ASP A 257 18.36 -13.72 9.12
N VAL A 258 17.08 -14.08 8.99
CA VAL A 258 16.26 -14.57 10.10
C VAL A 258 16.16 -16.09 10.01
N SER A 259 17.16 -16.78 10.55
CA SER A 259 17.09 -18.24 10.68
C SER A 259 16.05 -18.61 11.74
N LEU A 260 14.86 -19.07 11.34
CA LEU A 260 13.89 -19.69 12.23
C LEU A 260 14.53 -20.92 12.88
N ARG A 261 14.70 -20.87 14.20
CA ARG A 261 15.24 -21.97 15.01
C ARG A 261 14.20 -23.10 15.07
N TRP A 262 14.26 -24.05 14.14
CA TRP A 262 13.56 -25.35 14.24
C TRP A 262 14.17 -26.22 15.34
N GLY A 263 14.12 -25.76 16.59
CA GLY A 263 14.71 -26.44 17.74
C GLY A 263 13.80 -27.43 18.46
N ASP A 264 12.47 -27.22 18.44
CA ASP A 264 11.59 -27.91 19.40
C ASP A 264 10.32 -28.55 18.80
N GLY A 265 10.09 -28.45 17.49
CA GLY A 265 8.88 -28.98 16.83
C GLY A 265 8.80 -30.52 16.75
N GLU A 266 9.93 -31.22 16.89
CA GLU A 266 9.97 -32.68 16.78
C GLU A 266 9.54 -33.39 18.08
N ALA A 267 9.56 -32.69 19.22
CA ALA A 267 9.14 -33.23 20.52
C ALA A 267 7.60 -33.32 20.68
N ASP A 268 6.83 -32.48 19.97
CA ASP A 268 5.37 -32.47 20.07
C ASP A 268 4.66 -33.30 18.99
N LEU A 269 5.31 -33.58 17.87
CA LEU A 269 4.76 -34.48 16.83
C LEU A 269 4.83 -35.97 17.21
N GLY A 270 5.58 -36.32 18.27
CA GLY A 270 5.69 -37.69 18.78
C GLY A 270 4.60 -38.13 19.77
N LYS A 271 3.82 -37.20 20.34
CA LYS A 271 2.89 -37.51 21.45
C LYS A 271 1.48 -37.96 21.04
N HIS A 272 1.12 -37.88 19.77
CA HIS A 272 -0.22 -38.26 19.30
C HIS A 272 -0.37 -39.67 18.73
N ARG A 273 0.63 -40.56 18.90
CA ARG A 273 0.57 -41.94 18.40
C ARG A 273 0.68 -43.00 19.51
N SER A 274 -0.10 -42.86 20.57
CA SER A 274 -0.37 -43.98 21.49
C SER A 274 -1.71 -43.83 22.20
N GLN A 275 -2.81 -43.91 21.47
CA GLN A 275 -4.09 -44.30 22.04
C GLN A 275 -5.01 -44.88 20.95
N ARG A 276 -4.91 -46.20 20.76
CA ARG A 276 -5.94 -47.12 20.24
C ARG A 276 -5.50 -48.54 20.59
N VAL A 277 -6.10 -49.14 21.61
CA VAL A 277 -7.17 -50.17 21.55
C VAL A 277 -7.88 -50.14 22.90
#